data_AF-V8CQV6-F1
#
_entry.id   AF-V8CQV6-F1
#
_cell.length_a   1.000
_cell.length_b   1.000
_cell.length_c   1.000
_cell.angle_alpha   90.00
_cell.angle_beta   90.00
_cell.angle_gamma   90.00
#
_symmetry.space_group_name_H-M   'P 1'
#
loop_
_entity.id
_entity.type
_entity.pdbx_description
1 polymer ?
#
loop_
_entity_poly.entity_id
_entity_poly.type
_entity_poly.pdbx_seq_one_letter_code
_entity_poly.pdbx_strand_id
1 'polypeptide(L)'
;MQIKKTLQKIYVLIIVVMAVATVIGKYTGLDYVSDNIFGAWWFSLLWAVGTALGIVYFVKQRVRRPIIVLLHLSFVVILAGALLTHLTAKRGTIHLRQGKATTTYTNLEGGNGELPFTLLLNKFSVSYHAGNMAAMDYASNVTVSKGESKSQHNISMNNIYTGYGVRLYQSSYDDDMKGSYLSVNSDPYGIPVTYTGYALLFFSLVAMLTEPKGNFRRLLRTNAVKGTVSLLLLLVGTAAKAQTALPKAAADEFGKVLIVYNGRICPMETYAIDFTKKLYGKASYENFTPCQVLTGFLFWRQEWMREPILQIKGSELRTKLRLNEYIAPISLFAQQGYILGPYLQDAQGEQDTEETLRN
;
A
#
# COMPACT_ATOMS: atom_id res chain seq x y z
N MET A 1 42.08 -1.65 -19.60
CA MET A 1 41.13 -0.81 -20.35
C MET A 1 39.97 -1.59 -20.96
N GLN A 2 40.21 -2.77 -21.56
CA GLN A 2 39.15 -3.58 -22.19
C GLN A 2 38.08 -4.08 -21.19
N ILE A 3 38.46 -4.69 -20.05
CA ILE A 3 37.50 -5.19 -19.03
C ILE A 3 36.54 -4.09 -18.55
N LYS A 4 37.04 -2.88 -18.29
CA LYS A 4 36.21 -1.74 -17.88
C LYS A 4 35.17 -1.39 -18.95
N LYS A 5 35.57 -1.33 -20.23
CA LYS A 5 34.66 -1.05 -21.35
C LYS A 5 33.62 -2.15 -21.51
N THR A 6 34.01 -3.42 -21.38
CA THR A 6 33.10 -4.57 -21.43
C THR A 6 32.09 -4.52 -20.28
N LEU A 7 32.54 -4.25 -19.05
CA LEU A 7 31.68 -4.11 -17.88
C LEU A 7 30.68 -2.96 -18.03
N GLN A 8 31.12 -1.81 -18.55
CA GLN A 8 30.24 -0.67 -18.86
C GLN A 8 29.15 -1.05 -19.87
N LYS A 9 29.50 -1.75 -20.95
CA LYS A 9 28.53 -2.22 -21.94
C LYS A 9 27.47 -3.14 -21.32
N ILE A 10 27.90 -4.07 -20.45
CA ILE A 10 26.99 -4.99 -19.76
C ILE A 10 26.05 -4.23 -18.81
N TYR A 11 26.57 -3.28 -18.03
CA TYR A 11 25.73 -2.46 -17.16
C TYR A 11 24.69 -1.65 -17.95
N VAL A 12 25.10 -1.02 -19.06
CA VAL A 12 24.17 -0.29 -19.94
C VAL A 12 23.12 -1.25 -20.50
N LEU A 13 23.52 -2.44 -20.93
CA LEU A 13 22.59 -3.46 -21.44
C LEU A 13 21.57 -3.87 -20.36
N ILE A 14 22.00 -4.12 -19.12
CA ILE A 14 21.09 -4.44 -18.00
C ILE A 14 20.06 -3.32 -17.80
N ILE A 15 20.50 -2.05 -17.76
CA ILE A 15 19.63 -0.90 -17.57
C ILE A 15 18.62 -0.78 -18.72
N VAL A 16 19.07 -0.95 -19.97
CA VAL A 16 18.19 -0.91 -21.16
C VAL A 16 17.16 -2.03 -21.09
N VAL A 17 17.57 -3.26 -20.76
CA VAL A 17 16.66 -4.40 -20.60
C VAL A 17 15.62 -4.11 -19.53
N MET A 18 16.01 -3.59 -18.36
CA MET A 18 15.07 -3.25 -17.29
C MET A 18 14.10 -2.13 -17.70
N ALA A 19 14.57 -1.11 -18.42
CA ALA A 19 13.73 -0.03 -18.93
C ALA A 19 12.70 -0.56 -19.94
N VAL A 20 13.14 -1.38 -20.91
CA VAL A 20 12.26 -2.01 -21.90
C VAL A 20 11.26 -2.95 -21.23
N ALA A 21 11.70 -3.76 -20.27
CA ALA A 21 10.83 -4.65 -19.49
C ALA A 21 9.73 -3.87 -18.76
N THR A 22 10.07 -2.71 -18.19
CA THR A 22 9.10 -1.83 -17.51
C THR A 22 8.06 -1.30 -18.49
N VAL A 23 8.48 -0.88 -19.70
CA VAL A 23 7.56 -0.43 -20.75
C VAL A 23 6.66 -1.57 -21.23
N ILE A 24 7.22 -2.76 -21.47
CA ILE A 24 6.45 -3.95 -21.87
C ILE A 24 5.42 -4.31 -20.79
N GLY A 25 5.81 -4.26 -19.51
CA GLY A 25 4.93 -4.60 -18.39
C GLY A 25 3.75 -3.66 -18.26
N LYS A 26 3.91 -2.39 -18.64
CA LYS A 26 2.79 -1.44 -18.73
C LYS A 26 1.70 -1.89 -19.73
N TYR A 27 2.08 -2.54 -20.83
CA TYR A 27 1.13 -2.93 -21.89
C TYR A 27 0.67 -4.39 -21.80
N THR A 28 1.47 -5.28 -21.22
CA THR A 28 1.21 -6.73 -21.19
C THR A 28 0.82 -7.26 -19.81
N GLY A 29 1.06 -6.47 -18.75
CA GLY A 29 0.90 -6.89 -17.36
C GLY A 29 2.22 -7.28 -16.70
N LEU A 30 2.25 -7.23 -15.36
CA LEU A 30 3.46 -7.52 -14.59
C LEU A 30 3.81 -9.00 -14.60
N ASP A 31 2.81 -9.88 -14.61
CA ASP A 31 3.02 -11.34 -14.58
C ASP A 31 3.77 -11.81 -15.82
N TYR A 32 3.39 -11.31 -16.99
CA TYR A 32 4.08 -11.62 -18.25
C TYR A 32 5.57 -11.26 -18.22
N VAL A 33 5.92 -10.06 -17.74
CA VAL A 33 7.32 -9.61 -17.68
C VAL A 33 8.11 -10.37 -16.61
N SER A 34 7.47 -10.66 -15.48
CA SER A 34 8.05 -11.51 -14.43
C SER A 34 8.48 -12.86 -15.01
N ASP A 35 7.60 -13.52 -15.75
CA ASP A 35 7.86 -14.89 -16.22
C ASP A 35 8.81 -14.92 -17.43
N ASN A 36 8.68 -13.96 -18.36
CA ASN A 36 9.39 -14.02 -19.65
C ASN A 36 10.69 -13.21 -19.69
N ILE A 37 10.86 -12.21 -18.82
CA ILE A 37 12.06 -11.36 -18.81
C ILE A 37 12.84 -11.55 -17.52
N PHE A 38 12.23 -11.24 -16.36
CA PHE A 38 12.96 -11.28 -15.10
C PHE A 38 13.22 -12.69 -14.59
N GLY A 39 12.32 -13.63 -14.88
CA GLY A 39 12.46 -15.05 -14.57
C GLY A 39 13.27 -15.83 -15.61
N ALA A 40 13.62 -15.22 -16.74
CA ALA A 40 14.29 -15.91 -17.82
C ALA A 40 15.77 -16.19 -17.52
N TRP A 41 16.24 -17.37 -17.93
CA TRP A 41 17.61 -17.83 -17.70
C TRP A 41 18.67 -16.87 -18.27
N TRP A 42 18.38 -16.23 -19.42
CA TRP A 42 19.30 -15.31 -20.07
C TRP A 42 19.50 -14.03 -19.26
N PHE A 43 18.48 -13.57 -18.54
CA PHE A 43 18.56 -12.38 -17.70
C PHE A 43 19.36 -12.66 -16.43
N SER A 44 19.13 -13.82 -15.81
CA SER A 44 19.94 -14.31 -14.70
C SER A 44 21.41 -14.49 -15.12
N LEU A 45 21.67 -15.03 -16.32
CA LEU A 45 23.01 -15.15 -16.88
C LEU A 45 23.67 -13.78 -17.09
N LEU A 46 22.92 -12.79 -17.58
CA LEU A 46 23.43 -11.43 -17.78
C LEU A 46 23.91 -10.80 -16.46
N TRP A 47 23.14 -10.95 -15.39
CA TRP A 47 23.56 -10.53 -14.04
C TRP A 47 24.75 -11.33 -13.51
N ALA A 48 24.79 -12.64 -13.73
CA ALA A 48 25.90 -13.50 -13.31
C ALA A 48 27.22 -13.08 -14.00
N VAL A 49 27.18 -12.85 -15.32
CA VAL A 49 28.35 -12.39 -16.10
C VAL A 49 28.78 -11.00 -15.65
N GLY A 50 27.83 -10.08 -15.46
CA GLY A 50 28.11 -8.72 -14.95
C GLY A 50 28.78 -8.75 -13.58
N THR A 51 28.29 -9.62 -12.68
CA THR A 51 28.83 -9.80 -11.33
C THR A 51 30.23 -10.41 -11.36
N ALA A 52 30.45 -11.46 -12.14
CA ALA A 52 31.75 -12.10 -12.30
C ALA A 52 32.81 -11.13 -12.83
N LEU A 53 32.49 -10.38 -13.89
CA LEU A 53 33.38 -9.34 -14.43
C LEU A 53 33.61 -8.20 -13.44
N GLY A 54 32.58 -7.81 -12.68
CA GLY A 54 32.67 -6.84 -11.60
C GLY A 54 33.65 -7.27 -10.51
N ILE A 55 33.56 -8.52 -10.04
CA ILE A 55 34.47 -9.10 -9.05
C ILE A 55 35.91 -9.13 -9.59
N VAL A 56 36.12 -9.63 -10.82
CA VAL A 56 37.45 -9.66 -11.44
C VAL A 56 38.05 -8.26 -11.55
N TYR A 57 37.25 -7.29 -11.99
CA TYR A 57 37.67 -5.89 -12.08
C TYR A 57 38.01 -5.31 -10.69
N PHE A 58 37.19 -5.57 -9.69
CA PHE A 58 37.37 -5.11 -8.31
C PHE A 58 38.67 -5.67 -7.69
N VAL A 59 38.91 -6.97 -7.84
CA VAL A 59 40.15 -7.64 -7.37
C VAL A 59 41.37 -7.10 -8.11
N LYS A 60 41.27 -6.91 -9.44
CA LYS A 60 42.37 -6.34 -10.25
C LYS A 60 42.73 -4.92 -9.83
N GLN A 61 41.75 -4.13 -9.40
CA GLN A 61 41.97 -2.78 -8.89
C GLN A 61 42.55 -2.77 -7.46
N ARG A 62 42.69 -3.93 -6.80
CA ARG A 62 43.25 -4.10 -5.45
C ARG A 62 42.65 -3.11 -4.45
N VAL A 63 41.33 -2.94 -4.50
CA VAL A 63 40.61 -2.03 -3.59
C VAL A 63 40.74 -2.57 -2.16
N ARG A 64 41.42 -1.82 -1.28
CA ARG A 64 41.63 -2.19 0.14
C ARG A 64 40.79 -1.39 1.13
N ARG A 65 39.88 -0.53 0.66
CA ARG A 65 39.02 0.26 1.55
C ARG A 65 37.87 -0.60 2.06
N PRO A 66 37.78 -0.89 3.37
CA PRO A 66 36.82 -1.86 3.90
C PRO A 66 35.37 -1.45 3.64
N ILE A 67 35.04 -0.16 3.71
CA ILE A 67 33.69 0.36 3.42
C ILE A 67 33.29 0.08 1.97
N ILE A 68 34.20 0.30 1.02
CA ILE A 68 33.94 0.06 -0.41
C ILE A 68 33.83 -1.44 -0.69
N VAL A 69 34.67 -2.26 -0.03
CA VAL A 69 34.59 -3.72 -0.11
C VAL A 69 33.25 -4.21 0.43
N LEU A 70 32.83 -3.74 1.59
CA LEU A 70 31.56 -4.09 2.22
C LEU A 70 30.36 -3.70 1.34
N LEU A 71 30.41 -2.51 0.73
CA LEU A 71 29.40 -2.03 -0.21
C LEU A 71 29.28 -2.97 -1.42
N HIS A 72 30.38 -3.34 -2.06
CA HIS A 72 30.35 -4.23 -3.23
C HIS A 72 29.96 -5.66 -2.86
N LEU A 73 30.43 -6.15 -1.71
CA LEU A 73 30.06 -7.45 -1.16
C LEU A 73 28.54 -7.52 -0.93
N SER A 74 27.92 -6.44 -0.44
CA SER A 74 26.47 -6.40 -0.23
C SER A 74 25.69 -6.69 -1.52
N PHE A 75 26.08 -6.10 -2.65
CA PHE A 75 25.43 -6.36 -3.94
C PHE A 75 25.61 -7.81 -4.39
N VAL A 76 26.79 -8.40 -4.20
CA VAL A 76 27.03 -9.82 -4.52
C VAL A 76 26.15 -10.73 -3.67
N VAL A 77 26.03 -10.44 -2.37
CA VAL A 77 25.17 -11.21 -1.45
C VAL A 77 23.69 -11.07 -1.81
N ILE A 78 23.23 -9.86 -2.18
CA ILE A 78 21.85 -9.62 -2.64
C ILE A 78 21.56 -10.43 -3.91
N LEU A 79 22.47 -10.40 -4.89
CA LEU A 79 22.30 -11.15 -6.15
C LEU A 79 22.36 -12.66 -5.93
N ALA A 80 23.22 -13.15 -5.02
CA ALA A 80 23.25 -14.55 -4.62
C ALA A 80 21.93 -14.97 -3.93
N GLY A 81 21.40 -14.12 -3.05
CA GLY A 81 20.10 -14.34 -2.42
C GLY A 81 18.96 -14.39 -3.44
N ALA A 82 18.93 -13.46 -4.40
CA ALA A 82 17.95 -13.45 -5.49
C ALA A 82 18.04 -14.70 -6.37
N LEU A 83 19.26 -15.18 -6.67
CA LEU A 83 19.46 -16.43 -7.40
C LEU A 83 18.95 -17.64 -6.58
N LEU A 84 19.22 -17.69 -5.28
CA LEU A 84 18.69 -18.73 -4.41
C LEU A 84 17.16 -18.73 -4.37
N THR A 85 16.53 -17.55 -4.28
CA THR A 85 15.07 -17.40 -4.39
C THR A 85 14.58 -17.94 -5.73
N HIS A 86 15.23 -17.60 -6.84
CA HIS A 86 14.82 -18.04 -8.18
C HIS A 86 14.90 -19.57 -8.34
N LEU A 87 15.91 -20.21 -7.75
CA LEU A 87 16.13 -21.66 -7.89
C LEU A 87 15.38 -22.52 -6.87
N THR A 88 15.14 -22.00 -5.65
CA THR A 88 14.66 -22.82 -4.53
C THR A 88 13.31 -22.41 -3.98
N ALA A 89 12.81 -21.21 -4.30
CA ALA A 89 11.54 -20.76 -3.76
C ALA A 89 10.37 -21.51 -4.39
N LYS A 90 9.37 -21.83 -3.56
CA LYS A 90 8.11 -22.44 -3.99
C LYS A 90 6.97 -21.46 -3.78
N ARG A 91 6.15 -21.28 -4.80
CA ARG A 91 5.04 -20.32 -4.80
C ARG A 91 3.78 -20.96 -5.39
N GLY A 92 2.63 -20.53 -4.90
CA GLY A 92 1.35 -21.00 -5.40
C GLY A 92 0.18 -20.47 -4.59
N THR A 93 -0.98 -21.09 -4.78
CA THR A 93 -2.24 -20.71 -4.12
C THR A 93 -2.90 -21.92 -3.49
N ILE A 94 -3.50 -21.74 -2.31
CA ILE A 94 -4.35 -22.73 -1.65
C ILE A 94 -5.77 -22.20 -1.71
N HIS A 95 -6.70 -23.03 -2.18
CA HIS A 95 -8.12 -22.83 -1.96
C HIS A 95 -8.55 -23.61 -0.72
N LEU A 96 -9.10 -22.89 0.26
CA LEU A 96 -9.63 -23.48 1.50
C LEU A 96 -11.14 -23.38 1.51
N ARG A 97 -11.80 -24.47 1.90
CA ARG A 97 -13.23 -24.48 2.22
C ARG A 97 -13.41 -24.75 3.71
N GLN A 98 -14.39 -24.08 4.31
CA GLN A 98 -14.64 -24.18 5.74
C GLN A 98 -14.84 -25.64 6.18
N GLY A 99 -14.13 -26.05 7.22
CA GLY A 99 -14.18 -27.40 7.78
C GLY A 99 -13.43 -28.47 6.98
N LYS A 100 -12.90 -28.17 5.79
CA LYS A 100 -12.09 -29.10 5.00
C LYS A 100 -10.60 -28.84 5.23
N ALA A 101 -9.90 -29.86 5.73
CA ALA A 101 -8.44 -29.82 5.86
C ALA A 101 -7.78 -30.07 4.49
N THR A 102 -6.68 -29.38 4.23
CA THR A 102 -5.82 -29.61 3.06
C THR A 102 -4.35 -29.66 3.46
N THR A 103 -3.56 -30.42 2.71
CA THR A 103 -2.10 -30.49 2.82
C THR A 103 -1.41 -30.10 1.52
N THR A 104 -2.18 -29.71 0.51
CA THR A 104 -1.66 -29.41 -0.83
C THR A 104 -1.99 -27.98 -1.24
N TYR A 105 -1.19 -27.45 -2.13
CA TYR A 105 -1.41 -26.16 -2.79
C TYR A 105 -1.20 -26.32 -4.30
N THR A 106 -1.77 -25.41 -5.07
CA THR A 106 -1.59 -25.36 -6.53
C THR A 106 -0.38 -24.47 -6.83
N ASN A 107 0.62 -25.03 -7.50
CA ASN A 107 1.81 -24.31 -7.97
C ASN A 107 1.46 -23.36 -9.12
N LEU A 108 2.35 -22.43 -9.44
CA LEU A 108 2.19 -21.51 -10.57
C LEU A 108 2.04 -22.21 -11.94
N GLU A 109 2.61 -23.42 -12.09
CA GLU A 109 2.50 -24.24 -13.31
C GLU A 109 1.22 -25.09 -13.37
N GLY A 110 0.31 -24.94 -12.40
CA GLY A 110 -0.93 -25.71 -12.31
C GLY A 110 -0.78 -27.11 -11.70
N GLY A 111 0.44 -27.53 -11.35
CA GLY A 111 0.69 -28.76 -10.60
C GLY A 111 0.33 -28.67 -9.11
N ASN A 112 0.27 -29.81 -8.43
CA ASN A 112 0.06 -29.87 -6.98
C ASN A 112 1.40 -29.91 -6.23
N GLY A 113 1.57 -29.02 -5.26
CA GLY A 113 2.67 -29.04 -4.29
C GLY A 113 2.18 -29.45 -2.90
N GLU A 114 3.06 -30.00 -2.07
CA GLU A 114 2.77 -30.42 -0.70
C GLU A 114 3.23 -29.38 0.33
N LEU A 115 2.40 -29.17 1.35
CA LEU A 115 2.69 -28.37 2.54
C LEU A 115 3.33 -29.23 3.62
N PRO A 116 4.25 -28.66 4.43
CA PRO A 116 4.88 -29.38 5.54
C PRO A 116 3.97 -29.53 6.78
N PHE A 117 2.68 -29.16 6.67
CA PHE A 117 1.66 -29.18 7.70
C PHE A 117 0.26 -29.29 7.07
N THR A 118 -0.72 -29.68 7.87
CA THR A 118 -2.13 -29.67 7.51
C THR A 118 -2.76 -28.33 7.87
N LEU A 119 -3.51 -27.76 6.93
CA LEU A 119 -4.19 -26.48 7.08
C LEU A 119 -5.70 -26.68 7.00
N LEU A 120 -6.44 -26.13 7.96
CA LEU A 120 -7.90 -26.18 7.99
C LEU A 120 -8.46 -24.77 8.19
N LEU A 121 -9.46 -24.39 7.39
CA LEU A 121 -10.20 -23.15 7.57
C LEU A 121 -11.34 -23.36 8.58
N ASN A 122 -11.22 -22.73 9.75
CA ASN A 122 -12.28 -22.79 10.76
C ASN A 122 -13.43 -21.84 10.40
N LYS A 123 -13.09 -20.60 10.02
CA LYS A 123 -14.04 -19.55 9.67
C LYS A 123 -13.36 -18.48 8.82
N PHE A 124 -14.06 -17.98 7.81
CA PHE A 124 -13.71 -16.77 7.09
C PHE A 124 -14.60 -15.61 7.56
N SER A 125 -14.05 -14.40 7.62
CA SER A 125 -14.77 -13.20 8.03
C SER A 125 -14.29 -11.97 7.29
N VAL A 126 -15.22 -11.07 7.01
CA VAL A 126 -14.94 -9.78 6.38
C VAL A 126 -15.36 -8.67 7.32
N SER A 127 -14.42 -7.78 7.61
CA SER A 127 -14.65 -6.58 8.39
C SER A 127 -14.96 -5.44 7.42
N TYR A 128 -15.99 -4.66 7.68
CA TYR A 128 -16.38 -3.52 6.85
C TYR A 128 -16.05 -2.18 7.53
N HIS A 129 -15.83 -1.14 6.72
CA HIS A 129 -15.76 0.22 7.24
C HIS A 129 -17.12 0.67 7.78
N ALA A 130 -17.12 1.39 8.91
CA ALA A 130 -18.35 1.88 9.51
C ALA A 130 -19.11 2.79 8.53
N GLY A 131 -20.38 2.47 8.27
CA GLY A 131 -21.28 3.28 7.44
C GLY A 131 -21.28 2.97 5.94
N ASN A 132 -20.55 1.96 5.45
CA ASN A 132 -20.68 1.47 4.07
C ASN A 132 -20.34 -0.03 3.97
N MET A 133 -20.55 -0.63 2.80
CA MET A 133 -20.17 -2.03 2.51
C MET A 133 -18.74 -2.14 1.92
N ALA A 134 -17.86 -1.17 2.16
CA ALA A 134 -16.47 -1.29 1.74
C ALA A 134 -15.73 -2.19 2.75
N ALA A 135 -15.18 -3.31 2.26
CA ALA A 135 -14.39 -4.21 3.08
C ALA A 135 -13.10 -3.52 3.56
N MET A 136 -12.90 -3.54 4.88
CA MET A 136 -11.71 -3.06 5.59
C MET A 136 -10.64 -4.15 5.68
N ASP A 137 -11.05 -5.40 5.96
CA ASP A 137 -10.13 -6.53 6.07
C ASP A 137 -10.84 -7.85 5.76
N TYR A 138 -10.07 -8.80 5.23
CA TYR A 138 -10.50 -10.17 4.97
C TYR A 138 -9.63 -11.08 5.85
N ALA A 139 -10.26 -11.84 6.74
CA ALA A 139 -9.55 -12.63 7.73
C ALA A 139 -9.97 -14.10 7.68
N SER A 140 -8.97 -14.97 7.56
CA SER A 140 -9.09 -16.42 7.60
C SER A 140 -8.58 -16.94 8.94
N ASN A 141 -9.51 -17.42 9.75
CA ASN A 141 -9.15 -18.14 10.96
C ASN A 141 -8.83 -19.60 10.59
N VAL A 142 -7.55 -19.97 10.69
CA VAL A 142 -7.04 -21.26 10.26
C VAL A 142 -6.42 -22.03 11.42
N THR A 143 -6.54 -23.35 11.37
CA THR A 143 -5.80 -24.26 12.23
C THR A 143 -4.66 -24.88 11.43
N VAL A 144 -3.44 -24.71 11.92
CA VAL A 144 -2.24 -25.36 11.40
C VAL A 144 -1.89 -26.52 12.31
N SER A 145 -1.82 -27.73 11.73
CA SER A 145 -1.50 -28.96 12.45
C SER A 145 -0.28 -29.64 11.86
N LYS A 146 0.69 -30.02 12.69
CA LYS A 146 1.85 -30.83 12.29
C LYS A 146 2.15 -31.87 13.37
N GLY A 147 1.90 -33.14 13.06
CA GLY A 147 1.95 -34.22 14.06
C GLY A 147 0.94 -33.95 15.19
N GLU A 148 1.40 -33.97 16.43
CA GLU A 148 0.57 -33.69 17.61
C GLU A 148 0.35 -32.20 17.89
N SER A 149 1.18 -31.32 17.29
CA SER A 149 1.08 -29.87 17.51
C SER A 149 -0.05 -29.27 16.66
N LYS A 150 -1.00 -28.60 17.33
CA LYS A 150 -2.07 -27.82 16.68
C LYS A 150 -2.02 -26.38 17.17
N SER A 151 -2.16 -25.44 16.24
CA SER A 151 -2.10 -24.01 16.54
C SER A 151 -3.06 -23.25 15.65
N GLN A 152 -3.78 -22.30 16.24
CA GLN A 152 -4.77 -21.49 15.55
C GLN A 152 -4.19 -20.12 15.22
N HIS A 153 -4.39 -19.67 14.00
CA HIS A 153 -3.86 -18.42 13.49
C HIS A 153 -4.94 -17.66 12.73
N ASN A 154 -4.90 -16.33 12.80
CA ASN A 154 -5.77 -15.46 12.02
C ASN A 154 -4.95 -14.79 10.93
N ILE A 155 -5.15 -15.18 9.67
CA ILE A 155 -4.43 -14.66 8.51
C ILE A 155 -5.29 -13.60 7.86
N SER A 156 -4.79 -12.37 7.70
CA SER A 156 -5.49 -11.28 7.04
C SER A 156 -4.55 -10.43 6.19
N MET A 157 -5.03 -9.34 5.57
CA MET A 157 -4.20 -8.54 4.66
C MET A 157 -2.96 -7.95 5.34
N ASN A 158 -3.09 -7.59 6.63
CA ASN A 158 -2.01 -7.01 7.43
C ASN A 158 -1.38 -7.99 8.42
N ASN A 159 -1.87 -9.23 8.48
CA ASN A 159 -1.35 -10.25 9.38
C ASN A 159 -1.11 -11.57 8.64
N ILE A 160 0.15 -11.86 8.34
CA ILE A 160 0.53 -13.06 7.59
C ILE A 160 0.88 -14.19 8.54
N TYR A 161 0.60 -15.43 8.14
CA TYR A 161 1.17 -16.57 8.87
C TYR A 161 2.59 -16.83 8.39
N THR A 162 3.50 -17.08 9.33
CA THR A 162 4.87 -17.50 9.06
C THR A 162 5.22 -18.68 9.95
N GLY A 163 5.53 -19.83 9.36
CA GLY A 163 5.87 -21.03 10.12
C GLY A 163 6.29 -22.18 9.22
N TYR A 164 7.12 -23.08 9.75
CA TYR A 164 7.65 -24.24 9.03
C TYR A 164 8.28 -23.92 7.65
N GLY A 165 8.91 -22.74 7.51
CA GLY A 165 9.52 -22.30 6.25
C GLY A 165 8.53 -21.83 5.18
N VAL A 166 7.25 -21.67 5.53
CA VAL A 166 6.18 -21.22 4.64
C VAL A 166 5.55 -19.94 5.17
N ARG A 167 5.19 -19.05 4.25
CA ARG A 167 4.40 -17.86 4.51
C ARG A 167 3.08 -17.97 3.76
N LEU A 168 1.99 -17.64 4.47
CA LEU A 168 0.65 -17.64 3.90
C LEU A 168 0.08 -16.22 3.96
N TYR A 169 -0.40 -15.76 2.82
CA TYR A 169 -0.97 -14.43 2.64
C TYR A 169 -2.43 -14.55 2.23
N GLN A 170 -3.30 -13.73 2.81
CA GLN A 170 -4.68 -13.63 2.30
C GLN A 170 -4.66 -13.02 0.90
N SER A 171 -5.22 -13.70 -0.10
CA SER A 171 -5.27 -13.20 -1.48
C SER A 171 -6.70 -12.90 -1.96
N SER A 172 -7.64 -13.81 -1.75
CA SER A 172 -9.06 -13.61 -2.11
C SER A 172 -9.97 -14.57 -1.32
N TYR A 173 -11.25 -14.62 -1.66
CA TYR A 173 -12.25 -15.45 -0.99
C TYR A 173 -13.40 -15.81 -1.95
N ASP A 174 -14.20 -16.80 -1.57
CA ASP A 174 -15.38 -17.22 -2.34
C ASP A 174 -16.56 -16.28 -2.08
N ASP A 175 -17.39 -16.01 -3.10
CA ASP A 175 -18.59 -15.16 -2.99
C ASP A 175 -19.59 -15.66 -1.94
N ASP A 176 -19.58 -16.96 -1.63
CA ASP A 176 -20.45 -17.58 -0.61
C ASP A 176 -19.91 -17.41 0.82
N MET A 177 -18.77 -16.73 1.00
CA MET A 177 -18.12 -16.43 2.27
C MET A 177 -17.69 -17.67 3.08
N LYS A 178 -17.68 -18.85 2.45
CA LYS A 178 -17.30 -20.13 3.07
C LYS A 178 -15.96 -20.65 2.56
N GLY A 179 -15.30 -19.93 1.67
CA GLY A 179 -13.96 -20.27 1.19
C GLY A 179 -13.03 -19.08 1.14
N SER A 180 -11.74 -19.39 1.18
CA SER A 180 -10.65 -18.43 1.23
C SER A 180 -9.51 -18.90 0.36
N TYR A 181 -8.91 -17.97 -0.37
CA TYR A 181 -7.67 -18.20 -1.10
C TYR A 181 -6.51 -17.62 -0.33
N LEU A 182 -5.50 -18.45 -0.13
CA LEU A 182 -4.24 -18.05 0.47
C LEU A 182 -3.10 -18.23 -0.52
N SER A 183 -2.27 -17.20 -0.70
CA SER A 183 -1.02 -17.34 -1.45
C SER A 183 0.05 -17.97 -0.57
N VAL A 184 0.72 -19.00 -1.11
CA VAL A 184 1.82 -19.72 -0.48
C VAL A 184 3.13 -19.17 -1.02
N ASN A 185 4.05 -18.85 -0.11
CA ASN A 185 5.42 -18.52 -0.47
C ASN A 185 6.38 -19.19 0.51
N SER A 186 7.24 -20.06 0.00
CA SER A 186 8.30 -20.70 0.75
C SER A 186 9.64 -20.34 0.13
N ASP A 187 10.44 -19.59 0.86
CA ASP A 187 11.82 -19.25 0.48
C ASP A 187 12.72 -19.25 1.72
N PRO A 188 13.14 -20.44 2.20
CA PRO A 188 13.91 -20.58 3.43
C PRO A 188 15.37 -20.14 3.28
N TYR A 189 15.91 -20.06 2.06
CA TYR A 189 17.33 -19.77 1.82
C TYR A 189 17.56 -18.39 1.20
N GLY A 190 16.78 -18.01 0.19
CA GLY A 190 16.94 -16.76 -0.54
C GLY A 190 16.61 -15.54 0.31
N ILE A 191 15.52 -15.58 1.08
CA ILE A 191 15.13 -14.48 1.98
C ILE A 191 16.24 -14.16 3.01
N PRO A 192 16.72 -15.10 3.84
CA PRO A 192 17.77 -14.78 4.82
C PRO A 192 19.05 -14.22 4.20
N VAL A 193 19.49 -14.76 3.07
CA VAL A 193 20.69 -14.30 2.37
C VAL A 193 20.49 -12.89 1.83
N THR A 194 19.35 -12.62 1.18
CA THR A 194 19.01 -11.30 0.63
C THR A 194 18.94 -10.24 1.74
N TYR A 195 18.30 -10.56 2.87
CA TYR A 195 18.20 -9.65 4.01
C TYR A 195 19.56 -9.40 4.67
N THR A 196 20.43 -10.41 4.73
CA THR A 196 21.82 -10.23 5.14
C THR A 196 22.54 -9.25 4.21
N GLY A 197 22.34 -9.39 2.89
CA GLY A 197 22.83 -8.45 1.89
C GLY A 197 22.34 -7.02 2.12
N TYR A 198 21.03 -6.83 2.37
CA TYR A 198 20.46 -5.51 2.69
C TYR A 198 21.01 -4.93 3.99
N ALA A 199 21.23 -5.75 5.02
CA ALA A 199 21.87 -5.30 6.25
C ALA A 199 23.31 -4.81 5.99
N LEU A 200 24.10 -5.57 5.23
CA LEU A 200 25.46 -5.17 4.82
C LEU A 200 25.43 -3.86 4.01
N LEU A 201 24.47 -3.71 3.09
CA LEU A 201 24.29 -2.49 2.31
C LEU A 201 23.99 -1.30 3.23
N PHE A 202 23.03 -1.45 4.15
CA PHE A 202 22.67 -0.42 5.12
C PHE A 202 23.88 0.02 5.95
N PHE A 203 24.59 -0.92 6.57
CA PHE A 203 25.78 -0.59 7.37
C PHE A 203 26.89 0.02 6.52
N SER A 204 27.08 -0.41 5.28
CA SER A 204 28.08 0.17 4.38
C SER A 204 27.76 1.62 4.02
N LEU A 205 26.48 1.96 3.81
CA LEU A 205 26.03 3.33 3.53
C LEU A 205 26.21 4.22 4.77
N VAL A 206 25.81 3.74 5.95
CA VAL A 206 26.03 4.46 7.22
C VAL A 206 27.52 4.69 7.48
N ALA A 207 28.36 3.67 7.26
CA ALA A 207 29.81 3.77 7.39
C ALA A 207 30.40 4.77 6.38
N MET A 208 29.90 4.81 5.16
CA MET A 208 30.32 5.75 4.12
C MET A 208 29.99 7.21 4.49
N LEU A 209 28.85 7.47 5.14
CA LEU A 209 28.46 8.80 5.64
C LEU A 209 29.33 9.24 6.83
N THR A 210 29.75 8.29 7.66
CA THR A 210 30.55 8.54 8.87
C THR A 210 32.06 8.53 8.62
N GLU A 211 32.51 8.22 7.39
CA GLU A 211 33.94 8.16 7.03
C GLU A 211 34.58 9.57 6.99
N PRO A 212 35.54 9.90 7.90
CA PRO A 212 36.17 11.22 7.97
C PRO A 212 36.87 11.67 6.69
N LYS A 213 37.45 10.72 5.95
CA LYS A 213 38.21 10.95 4.70
C LYS A 213 37.40 10.54 3.45
N GLY A 214 36.09 10.34 3.60
CA GLY A 214 35.20 9.94 2.52
C GLY A 214 34.96 11.08 1.52
N ASN A 215 34.72 10.72 0.25
CA ASN A 215 34.38 11.67 -0.80
C ASN A 215 33.11 12.48 -0.45
N PHE A 216 32.16 11.87 0.26
CA PHE A 216 30.94 12.54 0.71
C PHE A 216 31.23 13.72 1.66
N ARG A 217 32.05 13.50 2.70
CA ARG A 217 32.47 14.58 3.61
C ARG A 217 33.36 15.63 2.91
N ARG A 218 34.17 15.22 1.93
CA ARG A 218 34.94 16.15 1.08
C ARG A 218 34.02 17.05 0.24
N LEU A 219 32.94 16.49 -0.33
CA LEU A 219 31.94 17.24 -1.09
C LEU A 219 31.18 18.22 -0.19
N LEU A 220 30.77 17.80 1.02
CA LEU A 220 30.11 18.70 2.01
C LEU A 220 30.98 19.88 2.45
N ARG A 221 32.32 19.73 2.42
CA ARG A 221 33.26 20.82 2.73
C ARG A 221 33.42 21.81 1.57
N THR A 222 32.93 21.49 0.37
CA THR A 222 33.02 22.37 -0.80
C THR A 222 31.84 23.35 -0.79
N ASN A 223 32.11 24.65 -0.96
CA ASN A 223 31.08 25.70 -0.84
C ASN A 223 29.89 25.54 -1.81
N ALA A 224 30.08 24.89 -2.96
CA ALA A 224 29.02 24.64 -3.95
C ALA A 224 27.87 23.76 -3.44
N VAL A 225 28.11 22.88 -2.45
CA VAL A 225 27.12 21.92 -1.93
C VAL A 225 26.27 22.52 -0.80
N LYS A 226 26.79 23.51 -0.06
CA LYS A 226 26.06 24.18 1.02
C LYS A 226 24.84 24.94 0.50
N GLY A 227 24.97 25.59 -0.66
CA GLY A 227 23.86 26.31 -1.31
C GLY A 227 22.79 25.37 -1.89
N THR A 228 23.20 24.26 -2.52
CA THR A 228 22.28 23.30 -3.15
C THR A 228 21.53 22.43 -2.14
N VAL A 229 22.18 22.01 -1.05
CA VAL A 229 21.50 21.24 0.02
C VAL A 229 20.51 22.11 0.78
N SER A 230 20.84 23.37 1.09
CA SER A 230 19.88 24.31 1.68
C SER A 230 18.71 24.59 0.74
N LEU A 231 18.93 24.72 -0.57
CA LEU A 231 17.86 24.92 -1.55
C LEU A 231 16.93 23.69 -1.63
N LEU A 232 17.49 22.47 -1.59
CA LEU A 232 16.72 21.22 -1.60
C LEU A 232 15.91 21.04 -0.30
N LEU A 233 16.46 21.43 0.85
CA LEU A 233 15.75 21.42 2.14
C LEU A 233 14.66 22.50 2.21
N LEU A 234 14.88 23.66 1.59
CA LEU A 234 13.91 24.76 1.53
C LEU A 234 12.71 24.42 0.62
N LEU A 235 12.94 23.63 -0.43
CA LEU A 235 11.89 23.08 -1.30
C LEU A 235 10.96 22.09 -0.59
N VAL A 236 11.40 21.46 0.50
CA VAL A 236 10.57 20.56 1.32
C VAL A 236 9.70 21.35 2.32
N GLY A 237 10.06 22.59 2.65
CA GLY A 237 9.44 23.37 3.73
C GLY A 237 8.33 24.34 3.32
N THR A 238 8.12 24.58 2.01
CA THR A 238 7.04 25.48 1.54
C THR A 238 5.86 24.67 1.06
N ALA A 239 5.08 24.14 1.99
CA ALA A 239 3.69 23.80 1.69
C ALA A 239 2.96 25.11 1.46
N ALA A 240 2.91 25.58 0.20
CA ALA A 240 1.93 26.57 -0.19
C ALA A 240 0.56 26.05 0.26
N LYS A 241 -0.20 26.83 1.04
CA LYS A 241 -1.60 26.52 1.33
C LYS A 241 -2.34 26.54 0.00
N ALA A 242 -2.43 25.38 -0.64
CA ALA A 242 -3.18 25.20 -1.86
C ALA A 242 -4.63 25.59 -1.57
N GLN A 243 -5.24 26.34 -2.47
CA GLN A 243 -6.67 26.63 -2.40
C GLN A 243 -7.41 25.29 -2.48
N THR A 244 -8.13 24.94 -1.43
CA THR A 244 -8.79 23.63 -1.26
C THR A 244 -10.10 23.54 -2.03
N ALA A 245 -10.25 24.30 -3.11
CA ALA A 245 -11.42 24.27 -3.96
C ALA A 245 -10.99 24.54 -5.40
N LEU A 246 -11.78 24.04 -6.36
CA LEU A 246 -11.57 24.38 -7.76
C LEU A 246 -11.69 25.90 -7.98
N PRO A 247 -10.95 26.46 -8.95
CA PRO A 247 -11.21 27.81 -9.43
C PRO A 247 -12.68 27.97 -9.79
N LYS A 248 -13.27 29.13 -9.47
CA LYS A 248 -14.71 29.37 -9.61
C LYS A 248 -15.24 28.99 -11.01
N ALA A 249 -14.55 29.41 -12.07
CA ALA A 249 -14.93 29.07 -13.45
C ALA A 249 -15.00 27.55 -13.71
N ALA A 250 -14.05 26.77 -13.17
CA ALA A 250 -14.05 25.31 -13.32
C ALA A 250 -15.17 24.66 -12.48
N ALA A 251 -15.46 25.18 -11.29
CA ALA A 251 -16.57 24.72 -10.47
C ALA A 251 -17.93 25.05 -11.11
N ASP A 252 -18.05 26.19 -11.79
CA ASP A 252 -19.27 26.59 -12.50
C ASP A 252 -19.51 25.68 -13.73
N GLU A 253 -18.47 25.31 -14.48
CA GLU A 253 -18.58 24.29 -15.54
C GLU A 253 -18.97 22.92 -14.99
N PHE A 254 -18.40 22.50 -13.86
CA PHE A 254 -18.82 21.27 -13.18
C PHE A 254 -20.30 21.31 -12.77
N GLY A 255 -20.79 22.48 -12.34
CA GLY A 255 -22.20 22.71 -11.98
C GLY A 255 -23.19 22.46 -13.12
N LYS A 256 -22.76 22.61 -14.38
CA LYS A 256 -23.60 22.42 -15.57
C LYS A 256 -23.82 20.94 -15.94
N VAL A 257 -23.04 20.02 -15.39
CA VAL A 257 -23.18 18.59 -15.66
C VAL A 257 -24.56 18.11 -15.21
N LEU A 258 -25.30 17.44 -16.09
CA LEU A 258 -26.63 16.93 -15.77
C LEU A 258 -26.54 15.62 -15.00
N ILE A 259 -27.30 15.53 -13.90
CA ILE A 259 -27.43 14.33 -13.07
C ILE A 259 -28.90 14.04 -12.79
N VAL A 260 -29.19 12.82 -12.35
CA VAL A 260 -30.50 12.47 -11.80
C VAL A 260 -30.44 12.64 -10.28
N TYR A 261 -31.24 13.55 -9.73
CA TYR A 261 -31.36 13.79 -8.30
C TYR A 261 -32.83 13.92 -7.91
N ASN A 262 -33.27 13.21 -6.86
CA ASN A 262 -34.68 13.10 -6.45
C ASN A 262 -35.63 12.74 -7.62
N GLY A 263 -35.19 11.83 -8.49
CA GLY A 263 -35.99 11.33 -9.62
C GLY A 263 -36.17 12.31 -10.78
N ARG A 264 -35.47 13.45 -10.80
CA ARG A 264 -35.51 14.44 -11.90
C ARG A 264 -34.11 14.69 -12.45
N ILE A 265 -34.02 14.98 -13.75
CA ILE A 265 -32.77 15.44 -14.38
C ILE A 265 -32.58 16.91 -14.00
N CYS A 266 -31.46 17.23 -13.36
CA CYS A 266 -31.11 18.60 -13.00
C CYS A 266 -29.59 18.83 -13.15
N PRO A 267 -29.15 20.09 -13.24
CA PRO A 267 -27.73 20.41 -13.14
C PRO A 267 -27.15 19.98 -11.79
N MET A 268 -25.87 19.58 -11.79
CA MET A 268 -25.08 19.24 -10.61
C MET A 268 -25.10 20.38 -9.57
N GLU A 269 -25.20 21.62 -10.02
CA GLU A 269 -25.36 22.79 -9.15
C GLU A 269 -26.59 22.69 -8.23
N THR A 270 -27.70 22.10 -8.71
CA THR A 270 -28.91 21.92 -7.88
C THR A 270 -28.62 20.99 -6.70
N TYR A 271 -27.89 19.90 -6.95
CA TYR A 271 -27.44 19.01 -5.90
C TYR A 271 -26.40 19.67 -4.99
N ALA A 272 -25.46 20.43 -5.55
CA ALA A 272 -24.45 21.15 -4.78
C ALA A 272 -25.09 22.16 -3.81
N ILE A 273 -26.11 22.91 -4.24
CA ILE A 273 -26.87 23.83 -3.38
C ILE A 273 -27.54 23.09 -2.23
N ASP A 274 -28.22 21.97 -2.53
CA ASP A 274 -28.90 21.18 -1.49
C ASP A 274 -27.90 20.56 -0.52
N PHE A 275 -26.78 20.04 -1.03
CA PHE A 275 -25.67 19.54 -0.23
C PHE A 275 -25.13 20.62 0.73
N THR A 276 -24.82 21.82 0.23
CA THR A 276 -24.32 22.93 1.06
C THR A 276 -25.37 23.39 2.07
N LYS A 277 -26.66 23.45 1.70
CA LYS A 277 -27.74 23.78 2.64
C LYS A 277 -27.93 22.74 3.74
N LYS A 278 -27.83 21.45 3.40
CA LYS A 278 -27.90 20.36 4.38
C LYS A 278 -26.73 20.38 5.34
N LEU A 279 -25.54 20.72 4.83
CA LEU A 279 -24.31 20.76 5.60
C LEU A 279 -24.23 21.99 6.51
N TYR A 280 -24.43 23.20 5.97
CA TYR A 280 -24.16 24.47 6.62
C TYR A 280 -25.43 25.31 6.92
N GLY A 281 -26.58 24.93 6.38
CA GLY A 281 -27.84 25.67 6.53
C GLY A 281 -28.05 26.81 5.52
N LYS A 282 -27.02 27.18 4.74
CA LYS A 282 -27.09 28.22 3.70
C LYS A 282 -26.66 27.67 2.32
N ALA A 283 -27.02 28.37 1.25
CA ALA A 283 -26.70 27.95 -0.12
C ALA A 283 -25.22 28.16 -0.53
N SER A 284 -24.47 28.92 0.26
CA SER A 284 -23.04 29.17 0.08
C SER A 284 -22.34 29.13 1.43
N TYR A 285 -21.03 28.89 1.40
CA TYR A 285 -20.18 28.90 2.59
C TYR A 285 -19.06 29.92 2.38
N GLU A 286 -19.03 30.96 3.21
CA GLU A 286 -18.11 32.10 3.08
C GLU A 286 -18.03 32.63 1.64
N ASN A 287 -16.85 32.56 1.01
CA ASN A 287 -16.57 33.01 -0.35
C ASN A 287 -16.70 31.89 -1.41
N PHE A 288 -17.09 30.69 -1.01
CA PHE A 288 -17.20 29.54 -1.90
C PHE A 288 -18.61 29.37 -2.45
N THR A 289 -18.71 29.12 -3.76
CA THR A 289 -19.96 28.70 -4.37
C THR A 289 -20.32 27.28 -3.93
N PRO A 290 -21.61 26.87 -3.95
CA PRO A 290 -22.01 25.51 -3.60
C PRO A 290 -21.26 24.44 -4.42
N CYS A 291 -20.99 24.69 -5.70
CA CYS A 291 -20.16 23.80 -6.52
C CYS A 291 -18.71 23.71 -6.03
N GLN A 292 -18.12 24.82 -5.57
CA GLN A 292 -16.79 24.81 -4.95
C GLN A 292 -16.77 24.05 -3.61
N VAL A 293 -17.83 24.16 -2.81
CA VAL A 293 -17.97 23.37 -1.57
C VAL A 293 -18.07 21.88 -1.89
N LEU A 294 -18.96 21.50 -2.83
CA LEU A 294 -19.13 20.10 -3.23
C LEU A 294 -17.83 19.51 -3.80
N THR A 295 -17.20 20.20 -4.74
CA THR A 295 -15.93 19.76 -5.34
C THR A 295 -14.78 19.79 -4.33
N GLY A 296 -14.83 20.70 -3.37
CA GLY A 296 -13.98 20.72 -2.18
C GLY A 296 -14.01 19.40 -1.41
N PHE A 297 -15.21 18.91 -1.07
CA PHE A 297 -15.38 17.61 -0.40
C PHE A 297 -14.99 16.41 -1.29
N LEU A 298 -15.15 16.52 -2.62
CA LEU A 298 -14.78 15.45 -3.56
C LEU A 298 -13.27 15.31 -3.72
N PHE A 299 -12.55 16.42 -3.91
CA PHE A 299 -11.12 16.41 -4.25
C PHE A 299 -10.18 16.70 -3.07
N TRP A 300 -10.65 17.47 -2.07
CA TRP A 300 -9.89 17.88 -0.87
C TRP A 300 -10.61 17.46 0.42
N ARG A 301 -11.05 16.20 0.47
CA ARG A 301 -11.84 15.66 1.57
C ARG A 301 -11.18 15.87 2.94
N GLN A 302 -9.87 15.70 3.06
CA GLN A 302 -9.20 15.76 4.36
C GLN A 302 -9.28 17.16 4.98
N GLU A 303 -9.18 18.18 4.15
CA GLU A 303 -9.23 19.59 4.54
C GLU A 303 -10.67 19.99 4.88
N TRP A 304 -11.63 19.68 4.00
CA TRP A 304 -13.04 20.01 4.21
C TRP A 304 -13.69 19.25 5.38
N MET A 305 -13.21 18.05 5.70
CA MET A 305 -13.66 17.32 6.90
C MET A 305 -13.18 17.97 8.20
N ARG A 306 -12.11 18.79 8.17
CA ARG A 306 -11.58 19.52 9.33
C ARG A 306 -12.17 20.93 9.47
N GLU A 307 -12.81 21.42 8.43
CA GLU A 307 -13.45 22.73 8.41
C GLU A 307 -14.74 22.71 9.24
N PRO A 308 -14.99 23.70 10.13
CA PRO A 308 -16.17 23.76 10.98
C PRO A 308 -17.43 24.19 10.20
N ILE A 309 -17.85 23.38 9.23
CA ILE A 309 -18.94 23.69 8.30
C ILE A 309 -20.25 22.95 8.65
N LEU A 310 -20.20 21.86 9.41
CA LEU A 310 -21.39 21.06 9.71
C LEU A 310 -22.24 21.72 10.79
N GLN A 311 -23.46 22.13 10.44
CA GLN A 311 -24.41 22.74 11.36
C GLN A 311 -25.19 21.68 12.17
N ILE A 312 -25.17 21.80 13.50
CA ILE A 312 -25.95 20.96 14.41
C ILE A 312 -27.22 21.72 14.84
N LYS A 313 -28.37 21.36 14.28
CA LYS A 313 -29.64 22.08 14.49
C LYS A 313 -30.26 21.84 15.87
N GLY A 314 -30.17 20.63 16.41
CA GLY A 314 -30.80 20.27 17.70
C GLY A 314 -30.09 20.90 18.90
N SER A 315 -30.80 21.72 19.69
CA SER A 315 -30.27 22.30 20.95
C SER A 315 -29.97 21.24 22.01
N GLU A 316 -30.79 20.20 22.08
CA GLU A 316 -30.61 19.08 23.01
C GLU A 316 -29.35 18.27 22.71
N LEU A 317 -29.14 17.90 21.44
CA LEU A 317 -27.94 17.19 20.98
C LEU A 317 -26.66 18.00 21.23
N ARG A 318 -26.70 19.32 20.97
CA ARG A 318 -25.59 20.24 21.26
C ARG A 318 -25.24 20.26 22.74
N THR A 319 -26.25 20.30 23.60
CA THR A 319 -26.06 20.34 25.06
C THR A 319 -25.51 19.01 25.59
N LYS A 320 -26.10 17.89 25.15
CA LYS A 320 -25.73 16.53 25.59
C LYS A 320 -24.28 16.18 25.21
N LEU A 321 -23.84 16.58 24.01
CA LEU A 321 -22.50 16.28 23.49
C LEU A 321 -21.50 17.44 23.61
N ARG A 322 -21.90 18.57 24.22
CA ARG A 322 -21.09 19.79 24.36
C ARG A 322 -20.51 20.27 23.01
N LEU A 323 -21.34 20.25 21.97
CA LEU A 323 -20.95 20.64 20.61
C LEU A 323 -21.35 22.10 20.32
N ASN A 324 -20.51 22.78 19.55
CA ASN A 324 -20.83 24.10 19.00
C ASN A 324 -21.92 24.01 17.91
N GLU A 325 -22.51 25.14 17.53
CA GLU A 325 -23.49 25.17 16.42
C GLU A 325 -22.90 24.68 15.11
N TYR A 326 -21.64 25.01 14.83
CA TYR A 326 -20.89 24.51 13.69
C TYR A 326 -19.69 23.71 14.18
N ILE A 327 -19.53 22.51 13.65
CA ILE A 327 -18.44 21.60 14.00
C ILE A 327 -17.74 21.09 12.75
N ALA A 328 -16.50 20.63 12.93
CA ALA A 328 -15.79 19.92 11.88
C ALA A 328 -16.39 18.52 11.72
N PRO A 329 -16.81 18.08 10.52
CA PRO A 329 -17.36 16.73 10.33
C PRO A 329 -16.49 15.61 10.92
N ILE A 330 -15.15 15.76 10.87
CA ILE A 330 -14.20 14.78 11.40
C ILE A 330 -14.30 14.61 12.92
N SER A 331 -14.77 15.61 13.67
CA SER A 331 -14.89 15.51 15.12
C SER A 331 -15.93 14.48 15.55
N LEU A 332 -16.83 14.09 14.65
CA LEU A 332 -17.82 13.02 14.88
C LEU A 332 -17.24 11.62 14.73
N PHE A 333 -15.97 11.48 14.30
CA PHE A 333 -15.31 10.20 14.09
C PHE A 333 -14.11 10.07 15.05
N ALA A 334 -14.29 9.33 16.15
CA ALA A 334 -13.26 9.06 17.14
C ALA A 334 -12.54 7.72 16.89
N GLN A 335 -11.47 7.42 17.65
CA GLN A 335 -10.76 6.13 17.58
C GLN A 335 -11.67 4.90 17.80
N GLN A 336 -12.81 5.09 18.47
CA GLN A 336 -13.79 4.02 18.77
C GLN A 336 -14.98 4.00 17.77
N GLY A 337 -14.97 4.83 16.72
CA GLY A 337 -16.01 4.88 15.70
C GLY A 337 -16.81 6.19 15.69
N TYR A 338 -18.00 6.16 15.07
CA TYR A 338 -18.87 7.31 14.87
C TYR A 338 -19.65 7.66 16.14
N ILE A 339 -19.46 8.87 16.67
CA ILE A 339 -19.96 9.30 17.99
C ILE A 339 -21.50 9.29 18.05
N LEU A 340 -22.17 9.56 16.94
CA LEU A 340 -23.64 9.57 16.87
C LEU A 340 -24.24 8.17 16.61
N GLY A 341 -23.42 7.16 16.35
CA GLY A 341 -23.88 5.80 16.02
C GLY A 341 -24.84 5.19 17.06
N PRO A 342 -24.47 5.15 18.36
CA PRO A 342 -25.34 4.61 19.40
C PRO A 342 -26.67 5.36 19.54
N TYR A 343 -26.64 6.69 19.45
CA TYR A 343 -27.84 7.53 19.62
C TYR A 343 -28.83 7.43 18.44
N LEU A 344 -28.34 7.14 17.24
CA LEU A 344 -29.19 6.89 16.07
C LEU A 344 -29.91 5.55 16.18
N GLN A 345 -29.28 4.56 16.79
CA GLN A 345 -29.86 3.22 16.96
C GLN A 345 -31.01 3.23 17.98
N ASP A 346 -30.88 4.01 19.06
CA ASP A 346 -31.94 4.24 20.03
C ASP A 346 -33.14 5.00 19.41
N ALA A 347 -32.87 6.05 18.63
CA ALA A 347 -33.90 6.85 17.98
C ALA A 347 -34.67 6.10 16.86
N GLN A 348 -33.98 5.22 16.12
CA GLN A 348 -34.63 4.35 15.13
C GLN A 348 -35.47 3.26 15.80
N GLY A 349 -35.02 2.71 16.93
CA GLY A 349 -35.79 1.75 17.71
C GLY A 349 -37.08 2.35 18.29
N GLU A 350 -37.07 3.62 18.70
CA GLU A 350 -38.28 4.33 19.15
C GLU A 350 -39.25 4.61 17.99
N GLN A 351 -38.75 4.98 16.79
CA GLN A 351 -39.60 5.19 15.60
C GLN A 351 -40.28 3.90 15.12
N ASP A 352 -39.56 2.78 15.07
CA ASP A 352 -40.13 1.48 14.71
C ASP A 352 -41.21 1.05 15.72
N THR A 353 -41.03 1.37 17.01
CA THR A 353 -42.01 1.05 18.06
C THR A 353 -43.27 1.92 17.94
N GLU A 354 -43.15 3.21 17.60
CA GLU A 354 -44.30 4.09 17.35
C GLU A 354 -45.07 3.75 16.06
N GLU A 355 -44.39 3.31 15.00
CA GLU A 355 -45.04 2.84 13.76
C GLU A 355 -45.78 1.51 13.95
N THR A 356 -45.26 0.63 14.81
CA THR A 356 -45.91 -0.65 15.16
C THR A 356 -47.13 -0.45 16.08
N LEU A 357 -47.22 0.66 16.81
CA LEU A 357 -48.38 1.03 17.64
C LEU A 357 -49.46 1.82 16.87
N ARG A 358 -49.16 2.27 15.65
CA ARG A 358 -50.08 3.01 14.77
C ARG A 358 -50.72 2.16 13.67
N ASN A 359 -50.27 0.92 13.50
CA ASN A 359 -50.93 -0.12 12.69
C ASN A 359 -51.61 -1.14 13.60
#